data_AF-A0A7U9XPA4-F1
#
_entry.id   AF-A0A7U9XPA4-F1
#
_cell.length_a   1.000
_cell.length_b   1.000
_cell.length_c   1.000
_cell.angle_alpha   90.00
_cell.angle_beta   90.00
_cell.angle_gamma   90.00
#
_symmetry.space_group_name_H-M   'P 1'
#
loop_
_entity.id
_entity.type
_entity.pdbx_description
1 polymer ?
#
loop_
_entity_poly.entity_id
_entity_poly.type
_entity_poly.pdbx_seq_one_letter_code
_entity_poly.pdbx_strand_id
1 'polypeptide(L)'
;MEWETKMRVEADWFVKDKTSAAEGIRRAIAYAKETGAQEIHFSRGEYFLTDTVTIQTKSIAHDDGCGDIHEKDCYLVLEDVQNLKLVGEAKGDGSPATCLTGCHPYKIQALYPSLLWAERGTGLTIENLAFRRRPATVCSGVVEHVEGDCICVRPFPGLDTQEEMGAYCMNRFDLKSGALLGESLTFGFGFDKRWKRKSDGCLLLRDGELARRVKAGEGLSFHGAGKTDFLIFFGEISDLSMVNVRVYNTNSFALLTENCCHIRAEKLCIRPEERQLFTGPRDGWKVYRCSGNIWLNQCHFEGLRMDAQNVHSNYLIADRTTDERTLLCTCKYAPISLKDGAEVRIHGRDGIWHNRIKAWTVIGGRMEESVQSANKSAGQAAAGEENHITCYRIEFEEDLGGGILPGTLLEPLCWEPESYTCINSVFRNIAGAGNLIRCGNVRIENNHYENLMNAGVLIGAEFDTHCESGHGHDILIQNNHFINIGFKPRYGEYGCGCIAVKSQGFEGPFNSRIKIEGNCFENSGCAIELNDCRELEIKNNVYTGISRRLIINEKTVDTESITADVPWEGVKGDT
;
A
#
# COMPACT_ATOMS: atom_id res chain seq x y z
N MET A 1 36.80 8.99 23.09
CA MET A 1 36.85 10.11 22.15
C MET A 1 37.19 9.68 20.72
N GLU A 2 38.39 9.17 20.35
CA GLU A 2 38.65 8.74 18.95
C GLU A 2 37.83 7.53 18.45
N TRP A 3 37.27 6.72 19.36
CA TRP A 3 36.38 5.60 19.01
C TRP A 3 34.92 6.01 18.79
N GLU A 4 34.44 7.09 19.43
CA GLU A 4 33.07 7.59 19.24
C GLU A 4 32.92 8.38 17.93
N THR A 5 33.99 9.03 17.47
CA THR A 5 34.00 9.81 16.22
C THR A 5 33.96 8.94 14.95
N LYS A 6 34.19 7.62 15.05
CA LYS A 6 34.18 6.70 13.90
C LYS A 6 32.80 6.16 13.52
N MET A 7 31.75 6.43 14.31
CA MET A 7 30.43 5.83 14.10
C MET A 7 29.44 6.74 13.37
N ARG A 8 29.75 8.03 13.19
CA ARG A 8 28.81 9.03 12.69
C ARG A 8 29.43 9.96 11.66
N VAL A 9 28.71 10.19 10.57
CA VAL A 9 29.04 11.12 9.48
C VAL A 9 28.00 12.22 9.46
N GLU A 10 28.42 13.49 9.42
CA GLU A 10 27.47 14.59 9.18
C GLU A 10 27.26 14.76 7.68
N ALA A 11 26.00 14.66 7.22
CA ALA A 11 25.66 14.90 5.81
C ALA A 11 26.07 16.32 5.36
N ASP A 12 25.99 17.30 6.27
CA ASP A 12 26.36 18.69 6.02
C ASP A 12 27.85 18.90 5.72
N TRP A 13 28.74 17.95 6.01
CA TRP A 13 30.13 18.01 5.54
C TRP A 13 30.23 17.89 4.01
N PHE A 14 29.27 17.18 3.40
CA PHE A 14 29.24 16.91 1.96
C PHE A 14 28.22 17.77 1.22
N VAL A 15 27.18 18.24 1.92
CA VAL A 15 26.14 19.13 1.40
C VAL A 15 26.49 20.58 1.72
N LYS A 16 27.12 21.28 0.76
CA LYS A 16 27.46 22.70 0.90
C LYS A 16 26.28 23.64 0.69
N ASP A 17 25.28 23.19 -0.06
CA ASP A 17 24.07 23.93 -0.40
C ASP A 17 22.87 23.00 -0.31
N LYS A 18 21.97 23.27 0.64
CA LYS A 18 20.77 22.45 0.83
C LYS A 18 19.77 22.59 -0.33
N THR A 19 19.90 23.58 -1.21
CA THR A 19 19.04 23.73 -2.41
C THR A 19 19.42 22.78 -3.55
N SER A 20 20.58 22.11 -3.47
CA SER A 20 21.02 21.06 -4.38
C SER A 20 21.85 20.02 -3.61
N ALA A 21 21.15 19.17 -2.85
CA ALA A 21 21.75 18.31 -1.84
C ALA A 21 22.03 16.87 -2.30
N ALA A 22 21.40 16.41 -3.39
CA ALA A 22 21.38 14.99 -3.75
C ALA A 22 22.78 14.38 -3.93
N GLU A 23 23.67 15.04 -4.69
CA GLU A 23 25.04 14.58 -4.89
C GLU A 23 25.83 14.55 -3.56
N GLY A 24 25.69 15.59 -2.74
CA GLY A 24 26.35 15.68 -1.44
C GLY A 24 25.95 14.53 -0.51
N ILE A 25 24.65 14.22 -0.45
CA ILE A 25 24.14 13.11 0.38
C ILE A 25 24.64 11.76 -0.17
N ARG A 26 24.65 11.55 -1.50
CA ARG A 26 25.24 10.33 -2.09
C ARG A 26 26.72 10.17 -1.73
N ARG A 27 27.50 11.26 -1.70
CA ARG A 27 28.90 11.22 -1.22
C ARG A 27 29.01 10.89 0.27
N ALA A 28 28.11 11.41 1.11
CA ALA A 28 28.07 11.05 2.53
C ALA A 28 27.77 9.55 2.73
N ILE A 29 26.86 8.98 1.94
CA ILE A 29 26.56 7.55 1.92
C ILE A 29 27.78 6.73 1.50
N ALA A 30 28.44 7.11 0.41
CA ALA A 30 29.65 6.43 -0.06
C ALA A 30 30.77 6.47 1.00
N TYR A 31 30.97 7.63 1.64
CA TYR A 31 31.96 7.79 2.71
C TYR A 31 31.61 6.95 3.95
N ALA A 32 30.34 6.90 4.35
CA ALA A 32 29.91 6.06 5.47
C ALA A 32 30.20 4.57 5.20
N LYS A 33 29.94 4.10 3.96
CA LYS A 33 30.29 2.73 3.54
C LYS A 33 31.80 2.48 3.57
N GLU A 34 32.59 3.39 3.03
CA GLU A 34 34.06 3.26 2.97
C GLU A 34 34.69 3.23 4.37
N THR A 35 34.14 4.01 5.30
CA THR A 35 34.68 4.15 6.67
C THR A 35 34.07 3.19 7.68
N GLY A 36 32.97 2.50 7.34
CA GLY A 36 32.21 1.67 8.26
C GLY A 36 31.39 2.47 9.29
N ALA A 37 31.06 3.73 8.99
CA ALA A 37 30.21 4.53 9.85
C ALA A 37 28.78 3.97 9.89
N GLN A 38 28.16 4.01 11.07
CA GLN A 38 26.84 3.42 11.32
C GLN A 38 25.71 4.46 11.33
N GLU A 39 26.04 5.74 11.26
CA GLU A 39 25.07 6.84 11.25
C GLU A 39 25.47 7.91 10.25
N ILE A 40 24.49 8.37 9.47
CA ILE A 40 24.56 9.62 8.71
C ILE A 40 23.54 10.56 9.34
N HIS A 41 24.03 11.64 9.94
CA HIS A 41 23.21 12.63 10.59
C HIS A 41 22.96 13.84 9.68
N PHE A 42 21.72 14.33 9.69
CA PHE A 42 21.27 15.47 8.91
C PHE A 42 20.80 16.58 9.85
N SER A 43 21.48 17.73 9.83
CA SER A 43 21.03 18.89 10.59
C SER A 43 19.65 19.38 10.12
N ARG A 44 18.95 20.09 10.99
CA ARG A 44 17.64 20.69 10.69
C ARG A 44 17.62 21.46 9.37
N GLY A 45 16.50 21.35 8.67
CA GLY A 45 16.23 22.09 7.44
C GLY A 45 15.70 21.21 6.33
N GLU A 46 15.56 21.81 5.15
CA GLU A 46 15.06 21.14 3.95
C GLU A 46 16.21 20.94 2.96
N TYR A 47 16.46 19.68 2.59
CA TYR A 47 17.45 19.26 1.59
C TYR A 47 16.74 18.98 0.28
N PHE A 48 16.90 19.85 -0.70
CA PHE A 48 16.32 19.75 -2.02
C PHE A 48 17.18 18.83 -2.88
N LEU A 49 16.57 17.75 -3.37
CA LEU A 49 17.19 16.75 -4.21
C LEU A 49 16.87 17.09 -5.67
N THR A 50 17.87 17.60 -6.39
CA THR A 50 17.72 18.12 -7.77
C THR A 50 18.19 17.16 -8.84
N ASP A 51 19.21 16.35 -8.53
CA ASP A 51 19.92 15.52 -9.50
C ASP A 51 19.75 14.04 -9.16
N THR A 52 19.55 13.23 -10.19
CA THR A 52 19.27 11.80 -10.09
C THR A 52 20.45 10.96 -10.56
N VAL A 53 20.42 9.70 -10.18
CA VAL A 53 21.19 8.62 -10.80
C VAL A 53 20.20 7.57 -11.29
N THR A 54 20.51 6.91 -12.39
CA THR A 54 19.71 5.78 -12.89
C THR A 54 20.35 4.49 -12.43
N ILE A 55 19.57 3.62 -11.81
CA ILE A 55 19.97 2.28 -11.40
C ILE A 55 19.30 1.24 -12.28
N GLN A 56 19.92 0.07 -12.38
CA GLN A 56 19.28 -1.13 -12.94
C GLN A 56 18.58 -1.87 -11.80
N THR A 57 17.33 -2.25 -11.98
CA THR A 57 16.59 -3.03 -10.99
C THR A 57 15.56 -3.91 -11.68
N LYS A 58 15.28 -5.07 -11.10
CA LYS A 58 14.16 -5.92 -11.52
C LYS A 58 12.92 -5.73 -10.64
N SER A 59 13.05 -4.92 -9.59
CA SER A 59 12.10 -4.75 -8.50
C SER A 59 11.20 -3.53 -8.69
N ILE A 60 10.59 -3.37 -9.88
CA ILE A 60 9.66 -2.26 -10.16
C ILE A 60 8.32 -2.68 -10.78
N ALA A 61 8.22 -3.94 -11.22
CA ALA A 61 6.95 -4.54 -11.56
C ALA A 61 6.28 -5.04 -10.28
N HIS A 62 5.23 -4.38 -9.75
CA HIS A 62 4.52 -4.84 -8.53
C HIS A 62 3.01 -4.64 -8.57
N ASP A 63 2.50 -4.17 -9.70
CA ASP A 63 1.10 -3.81 -9.85
C ASP A 63 0.71 -3.87 -11.33
N ASP A 64 -0.59 -3.80 -11.57
CA ASP A 64 -1.16 -3.89 -12.89
C ASP A 64 -0.73 -2.70 -13.78
N GLY A 65 -0.39 -3.00 -15.03
CA GLY A 65 0.11 -2.02 -16.00
C GLY A 65 1.50 -1.46 -15.66
N CYS A 66 2.32 -2.22 -14.91
CA CYS A 66 3.68 -1.81 -14.60
C CYS A 66 4.62 -1.80 -15.82
N GLY A 67 4.29 -2.53 -16.90
CA GLY A 67 5.14 -2.65 -18.08
C GLY A 67 6.46 -3.41 -17.80
N ASP A 68 7.37 -3.32 -18.76
CA ASP A 68 8.72 -3.88 -18.68
C ASP A 68 9.73 -2.79 -18.30
N ILE A 69 9.89 -2.54 -17.00
CA ILE A 69 10.82 -1.52 -16.50
C ILE A 69 12.00 -2.21 -15.82
N HIS A 70 13.21 -1.92 -16.29
CA HIS A 70 14.48 -2.43 -15.73
C HIS A 70 15.39 -1.33 -15.18
N GLU A 71 14.98 -0.08 -15.33
CA GLU A 71 15.74 1.09 -14.91
C GLU A 71 14.90 1.98 -14.00
N LYS A 72 15.54 2.56 -13.00
CA LYS A 72 14.88 3.51 -12.10
C LYS A 72 15.75 4.72 -11.84
N ASP A 73 15.19 5.90 -12.05
CA ASP A 73 15.79 7.14 -11.57
C ASP A 73 15.58 7.26 -10.06
N CYS A 74 16.65 7.58 -9.34
CA CYS A 74 16.67 7.72 -7.89
C CYS A 74 17.45 8.98 -7.50
N TYR A 75 16.98 9.69 -6.49
CA TYR A 75 17.79 10.76 -5.88
C TYR A 75 18.84 10.16 -4.94
N LEU A 76 18.43 9.25 -4.05
CA LEU A 76 19.30 8.59 -3.08
C LEU A 76 19.23 7.08 -3.26
N VAL A 77 20.38 6.43 -3.24
CA VAL A 77 20.53 4.98 -3.43
C VAL A 77 21.36 4.42 -2.27
N LEU A 78 20.83 3.41 -1.58
CA LEU A 78 21.47 2.67 -0.50
C LEU A 78 21.45 1.17 -0.81
N GLU A 79 22.48 0.69 -1.49
CA GLU A 79 22.63 -0.75 -1.77
C GLU A 79 23.61 -1.40 -0.79
N ASP A 80 23.42 -2.66 -0.43
CA ASP A 80 24.43 -3.45 0.29
C ASP A 80 24.86 -2.80 1.64
N VAL A 81 23.93 -2.13 2.31
CA VAL A 81 24.17 -1.43 3.58
C VAL A 81 24.08 -2.39 4.78
N GLN A 82 24.96 -2.21 5.75
CA GLN A 82 24.99 -2.99 6.99
C GLN A 82 24.99 -2.08 8.21
N ASN A 83 23.98 -2.22 9.07
CA ASN A 83 23.85 -1.50 10.34
C ASN A 83 23.97 0.03 10.19
N LEU A 84 23.29 0.60 9.19
CA LEU A 84 23.34 2.02 8.87
C LEU A 84 22.05 2.74 9.29
N LYS A 85 22.20 3.92 9.89
CA LYS A 85 21.11 4.82 10.24
C LYS A 85 21.18 6.11 9.43
N LEU A 86 20.04 6.55 8.89
CA LEU A 86 19.85 7.92 8.40
C LEU A 86 19.02 8.68 9.44
N VAL A 87 19.62 9.67 10.09
CA VAL A 87 19.04 10.33 11.28
C VAL A 87 18.92 11.83 11.06
N GLY A 88 17.69 12.35 11.11
CA GLY A 88 17.40 13.79 11.12
C GLY A 88 17.25 14.36 12.53
N GLU A 89 17.03 15.67 12.61
CA GLU A 89 16.63 16.34 13.85
C GLU A 89 15.10 16.30 14.03
N ALA A 90 14.63 16.37 15.28
CA ALA A 90 13.23 16.56 15.63
C ALA A 90 12.94 17.99 16.12
N LYS A 91 11.70 18.46 15.95
CA LYS A 91 11.19 19.72 16.50
C LYS A 91 10.82 19.55 17.98
N GLY A 92 10.50 20.65 18.66
CA GLY A 92 10.07 20.62 20.06
C GLY A 92 8.77 19.83 20.32
N ASP A 93 7.92 19.64 19.30
CA ASP A 93 6.72 18.80 19.37
C ASP A 93 6.99 17.32 19.04
N GLY A 94 8.25 16.96 18.79
CA GLY A 94 8.68 15.61 18.42
C GLY A 94 8.53 15.28 16.93
N SER A 95 7.94 16.13 16.10
CA SER A 95 7.85 15.89 14.65
C SER A 95 9.21 16.09 13.95
N PRO A 96 9.47 15.48 12.77
CA PRO A 96 10.73 15.70 12.05
C PRO A 96 10.99 17.18 11.72
N ALA A 97 12.19 17.64 12.02
CA ALA A 97 12.73 18.96 11.67
C ALA A 97 13.62 18.93 10.43
N THR A 98 14.02 17.74 9.98
CA THR A 98 14.78 17.51 8.75
C THR A 98 13.86 16.95 7.66
N CYS A 99 13.88 17.56 6.47
CA CYS A 99 13.07 17.14 5.33
C CYS A 99 13.93 16.93 4.08
N LEU A 100 13.71 15.82 3.38
CA LEU A 100 14.29 15.50 2.08
C LEU A 100 13.23 15.75 1.00
N THR A 101 13.51 16.65 0.07
CA THR A 101 12.53 17.16 -0.89
C THR A 101 12.94 16.84 -2.33
N GLY A 102 12.23 15.93 -3.00
CA GLY A 102 12.50 15.61 -4.41
C GLY A 102 11.98 16.70 -5.36
N CYS A 103 12.87 17.31 -6.14
CA CYS A 103 12.56 18.40 -7.08
C CYS A 103 12.36 17.88 -8.50
N HIS A 104 11.23 18.21 -9.13
CA HIS A 104 10.93 17.77 -10.49
C HIS A 104 10.25 18.88 -11.31
N PRO A 105 10.26 18.83 -12.66
CA PRO A 105 9.74 19.92 -13.50
C PRO A 105 8.20 19.95 -13.64
N TYR A 106 7.45 19.19 -12.83
CA TYR A 106 6.03 18.87 -13.04
C TYR A 106 5.69 18.33 -14.45
N LYS A 107 5.49 17.03 -14.54
CA LYS A 107 4.92 16.29 -15.65
C LYS A 107 3.73 15.47 -15.17
N ILE A 108 2.66 15.50 -15.95
CA ILE A 108 1.43 14.74 -15.68
C ILE A 108 1.68 13.25 -15.96
N GLN A 109 1.17 12.35 -15.11
CA GLN A 109 1.35 10.88 -15.23
C GLN A 109 2.82 10.42 -15.41
N ALA A 110 3.76 11.14 -14.82
CA ALA A 110 5.17 10.78 -14.86
C ALA A 110 5.54 9.77 -13.77
N LEU A 111 6.44 8.84 -14.12
CA LEU A 111 7.22 8.06 -13.17
C LEU A 111 8.35 8.95 -12.68
N TYR A 112 8.25 9.45 -11.45
CA TYR A 112 9.24 10.38 -10.92
C TYR A 112 10.35 9.61 -10.21
N PRO A 113 11.55 10.20 -10.07
CA PRO A 113 12.62 9.53 -9.37
C PRO A 113 12.24 9.20 -7.92
N SER A 114 12.59 8.02 -7.43
CA SER A 114 12.41 7.67 -6.01
C SER A 114 13.27 8.60 -5.15
N LEU A 115 12.72 9.10 -4.05
CA LEU A 115 13.51 9.92 -3.11
C LEU A 115 14.57 9.08 -2.42
N LEU A 116 14.19 7.86 -2.04
CA LEU A 116 15.04 6.90 -1.37
C LEU A 116 14.81 5.52 -1.98
N TRP A 117 15.87 4.93 -2.51
CA TRP A 117 15.90 3.55 -2.99
C TRP A 117 16.93 2.79 -2.18
N ALA A 118 16.50 1.81 -1.39
CA ALA A 118 17.39 1.01 -0.56
C ALA A 118 17.21 -0.47 -0.86
N GLU A 119 18.31 -1.18 -1.10
CA GLU A 119 18.28 -2.59 -1.51
C GLU A 119 19.38 -3.44 -0.85
N ARG A 120 19.11 -4.74 -0.70
CA ARG A 120 20.07 -5.79 -0.32
C ARG A 120 20.85 -5.46 0.95
N GLY A 121 20.16 -5.14 2.04
CA GLY A 121 20.77 -4.60 3.25
C GLY A 121 20.39 -5.35 4.53
N THR A 122 21.08 -5.03 5.62
CA THR A 122 20.73 -5.52 6.96
C THR A 122 20.88 -4.42 8.00
N GLY A 123 19.92 -4.27 8.90
CA GLY A 123 19.96 -3.28 9.98
C GLY A 123 19.89 -1.85 9.47
N LEU A 124 18.89 -1.52 8.65
CA LEU A 124 18.69 -0.16 8.14
C LEU A 124 17.69 0.60 9.03
N THR A 125 18.08 1.77 9.53
CA THR A 125 17.17 2.65 10.28
C THR A 125 16.98 3.99 9.59
N ILE A 126 15.74 4.44 9.45
CA ILE A 126 15.38 5.80 9.05
C ILE A 126 14.71 6.48 10.24
N GLU A 127 15.30 7.57 10.73
CA GLU A 127 14.87 8.20 11.97
C GLU A 127 14.74 9.72 11.85
N ASN A 128 13.65 10.30 12.36
CA ASN A 128 13.41 11.75 12.42
C ASN A 128 13.53 12.47 11.07
N LEU A 129 13.10 11.81 9.99
CA LEU A 129 13.16 12.33 8.62
C LEU A 129 11.77 12.51 8.03
N ALA A 130 11.60 13.61 7.30
CA ALA A 130 10.43 13.85 6.47
C ALA A 130 10.76 13.79 4.97
N PHE A 131 9.76 13.46 4.17
CA PHE A 131 9.85 13.30 2.72
C PHE A 131 8.70 14.02 2.03
N ARG A 132 9.01 14.71 0.94
CA ARG A 132 8.02 15.37 0.08
C ARG A 132 8.54 15.56 -1.34
N ARG A 133 7.64 15.78 -2.29
CA ARG A 133 7.96 16.26 -3.63
C ARG A 133 7.61 17.73 -3.78
N ARG A 134 8.39 18.42 -4.60
CA ARG A 134 8.12 19.78 -5.07
C ARG A 134 8.35 19.93 -6.58
N PRO A 135 7.43 20.60 -7.30
CA PRO A 135 6.11 21.05 -6.84
C PRO A 135 5.20 19.86 -6.52
N ALA A 136 4.21 20.02 -5.66
CA ALA A 136 3.28 18.94 -5.34
C ALA A 136 2.51 18.47 -6.60
N THR A 137 2.29 17.17 -6.71
CA THR A 137 1.51 16.55 -7.79
C THR A 137 0.01 16.49 -7.49
N VAL A 138 -0.40 17.10 -6.39
CA VAL A 138 -1.76 17.12 -5.86
C VAL A 138 -2.13 18.56 -5.51
N CYS A 139 -3.39 18.90 -5.70
CA CYS A 139 -3.94 20.16 -5.22
C CYS A 139 -5.34 19.92 -4.64
N SER A 140 -5.78 20.84 -3.81
CA SER A 140 -7.10 20.84 -3.19
C SER A 140 -7.70 22.25 -3.22
N GLY A 141 -9.02 22.31 -3.21
CA GLY A 141 -9.73 23.57 -3.20
C GLY A 141 -11.20 23.40 -2.86
N VAL A 142 -11.92 24.51 -2.89
CA VAL A 142 -13.38 24.53 -2.75
C VAL A 142 -14.03 24.62 -4.13
N VAL A 143 -15.07 23.83 -4.36
CA VAL A 143 -15.94 23.99 -5.53
C VAL A 143 -16.68 25.31 -5.36
N GLU A 144 -16.30 26.32 -6.14
CA GLU A 144 -16.90 27.66 -6.05
C GLU A 144 -18.30 27.66 -6.68
N HIS A 145 -18.42 27.05 -7.85
CA HIS A 145 -19.69 26.82 -8.53
C HIS A 145 -19.55 25.71 -9.59
N VAL A 146 -20.70 25.22 -10.04
CA VAL A 146 -20.83 24.32 -11.20
C VAL A 146 -21.77 24.99 -12.20
N GLU A 147 -21.30 25.19 -13.43
CA GLU A 147 -22.05 25.85 -14.51
C GLU A 147 -22.16 24.89 -15.70
N GLY A 148 -23.33 24.29 -15.89
CA GLY A 148 -23.55 23.30 -16.95
C GLY A 148 -22.62 22.09 -16.81
N ASP A 149 -21.69 21.95 -17.76
CA ASP A 149 -20.68 20.89 -17.79
C ASP A 149 -19.33 21.30 -17.18
N CYS A 150 -19.25 22.47 -16.55
CA CYS A 150 -18.00 23.03 -16.04
C CYS A 150 -17.99 23.07 -14.51
N ILE A 151 -16.93 22.52 -13.93
CA ILE A 151 -16.62 22.62 -12.50
C ILE A 151 -15.59 23.73 -12.32
N CYS A 152 -15.87 24.69 -11.45
CA CYS A 152 -14.94 25.75 -11.07
C CYS A 152 -14.47 25.54 -9.63
N VAL A 153 -13.15 25.39 -9.44
CA VAL A 153 -12.54 25.16 -8.13
C VAL A 153 -11.58 26.29 -7.81
N ARG A 154 -11.71 26.86 -6.61
CA ARG A 154 -10.73 27.77 -6.03
C ARG A 154 -9.72 26.95 -5.21
N PRO A 155 -8.45 26.86 -5.63
CA PRO A 155 -7.41 26.20 -4.84
C PRO A 155 -7.26 26.86 -3.46
N PHE A 156 -6.94 26.07 -2.44
CA PHE A 156 -6.62 26.66 -1.14
C PHE A 156 -5.35 27.51 -1.22
N PRO A 157 -5.25 28.61 -0.45
CA PRO A 157 -4.12 29.52 -0.55
C PRO A 157 -2.77 28.82 -0.30
N GLY A 158 -1.78 29.10 -1.15
CA GLY A 158 -0.40 28.61 -1.00
C GLY A 158 -0.16 27.17 -1.48
N LEU A 159 -1.16 26.49 -2.04
CA LEU A 159 -0.94 25.21 -2.71
C LEU A 159 -0.36 25.41 -4.11
N ASP A 160 0.48 24.46 -4.52
CA ASP A 160 1.05 24.44 -5.87
C ASP A 160 -0.08 24.25 -6.90
N THR A 161 -0.12 25.14 -7.90
CA THR A 161 -1.03 25.05 -9.04
C THR A 161 -0.23 25.25 -10.31
N GLN A 162 -0.51 24.44 -11.33
CA GLN A 162 0.09 24.59 -12.65
C GLN A 162 -0.94 25.17 -13.62
N GLU A 163 -0.49 25.67 -14.79
CA GLU A 163 -1.39 26.17 -15.83
C GLU A 163 -2.40 25.09 -16.27
N GLU A 164 -1.89 23.86 -16.43
CA GLU A 164 -2.68 22.66 -16.59
C GLU A 164 -2.33 21.62 -15.52
N MET A 165 -3.34 21.08 -14.84
CA MET A 165 -3.17 19.97 -13.90
C MET A 165 -3.99 18.76 -14.34
N GLY A 166 -3.43 17.56 -14.18
CA GLY A 166 -4.19 16.32 -14.39
C GLY A 166 -5.28 16.12 -13.34
N ALA A 167 -6.28 15.32 -13.68
CA ALA A 167 -7.48 15.06 -12.88
C ALA A 167 -7.69 13.56 -12.62
N TYR A 168 -6.61 12.78 -12.56
CA TYR A 168 -6.67 11.32 -12.65
C TYR A 168 -7.25 10.65 -11.41
N CYS A 169 -7.03 11.23 -10.24
CA CYS A 169 -7.62 10.76 -8.99
C CYS A 169 -8.30 11.93 -8.27
N MET A 170 -9.64 11.90 -8.14
CA MET A 170 -10.47 13.00 -7.61
C MET A 170 -11.48 12.58 -6.53
N ASN A 171 -11.55 13.30 -5.40
CA ASN A 171 -12.37 12.94 -4.22
C ASN A 171 -12.95 14.22 -3.62
N ARG A 172 -14.13 14.08 -3.01
CA ARG A 172 -14.89 15.16 -2.42
C ARG A 172 -14.80 15.12 -0.91
N PHE A 173 -14.97 16.27 -0.28
CA PHE A 173 -14.89 16.44 1.16
C PHE A 173 -15.97 17.38 1.67
N ASP A 174 -16.46 17.12 2.88
CA ASP A 174 -17.20 18.12 3.64
C ASP A 174 -16.17 18.99 4.38
N LEU A 175 -16.05 20.25 3.97
CA LEU A 175 -15.05 21.16 4.53
C LEU A 175 -15.31 21.54 6.00
N LYS A 176 -16.55 21.34 6.48
CA LYS A 176 -16.89 21.64 7.87
C LYS A 176 -16.36 20.57 8.82
N SER A 177 -16.56 19.29 8.50
CA SER A 177 -16.07 18.17 9.30
C SER A 177 -14.67 17.69 8.91
N GLY A 178 -14.23 17.98 7.68
CA GLY A 178 -13.02 17.39 7.09
C GLY A 178 -13.22 15.96 6.59
N ALA A 179 -14.46 15.45 6.55
CA ALA A 179 -14.76 14.08 6.18
C ALA A 179 -14.71 13.84 4.66
N LEU A 180 -14.12 12.71 4.26
CA LEU A 180 -14.22 12.18 2.90
C LEU A 180 -15.69 11.89 2.53
N LEU A 181 -16.11 12.31 1.34
CA LEU A 181 -17.50 12.19 0.88
C LEU A 181 -17.67 11.25 -0.32
N GLY A 182 -18.38 10.14 -0.08
CA GLY A 182 -18.81 9.23 -1.12
C GLY A 182 -17.65 8.64 -1.93
N GLU A 183 -17.99 8.01 -3.06
CA GLU A 183 -16.98 7.39 -3.92
C GLU A 183 -16.03 8.42 -4.55
N SER A 184 -14.80 7.98 -4.87
CA SER A 184 -13.93 8.83 -5.67
C SER A 184 -14.54 9.07 -7.05
N LEU A 185 -14.34 10.29 -7.52
CA LEU A 185 -14.84 10.78 -8.79
C LEU A 185 -14.07 10.18 -9.96
N THR A 186 -12.75 10.03 -9.80
CA THR A 186 -11.83 9.45 -10.78
C THR A 186 -10.79 8.60 -10.06
N PHE A 187 -10.26 7.57 -10.73
CA PHE A 187 -9.28 6.62 -10.21
C PHE A 187 -8.26 6.21 -11.27
N GLY A 188 -6.99 6.08 -10.86
CA GLY A 188 -5.96 5.37 -11.62
C GLY A 188 -5.60 6.02 -12.96
N PHE A 189 -5.67 5.21 -14.02
CA PHE A 189 -5.04 5.48 -15.31
C PHE A 189 -6.00 6.10 -16.35
N GLY A 190 -7.32 6.00 -16.14
CA GLY A 190 -8.32 6.18 -17.21
C GLY A 190 -8.90 7.58 -17.42
N PHE A 191 -8.55 8.58 -16.61
CA PHE A 191 -9.17 9.91 -16.71
C PHE A 191 -8.20 11.01 -17.15
N ASP A 192 -8.20 11.30 -18.46
CA ASP A 192 -7.20 12.17 -19.10
C ASP A 192 -7.64 13.63 -19.32
N LYS A 193 -8.54 14.17 -18.49
CA LYS A 193 -8.91 15.60 -18.57
C LYS A 193 -8.00 16.48 -17.71
N ARG A 194 -8.02 17.79 -18.01
CA ARG A 194 -7.13 18.79 -17.40
C ARG A 194 -7.91 19.93 -16.76
N TRP A 195 -7.47 20.32 -15.58
CA TRP A 195 -7.81 21.58 -14.95
C TRP A 195 -7.09 22.70 -15.66
N LYS A 196 -7.81 23.73 -16.09
CA LYS A 196 -7.24 24.94 -16.71
C LYS A 196 -7.28 26.11 -15.73
N ARG A 197 -6.13 26.75 -15.52
CA ARG A 197 -6.05 27.93 -14.64
C ARG A 197 -6.59 29.18 -15.33
N LYS A 198 -7.56 29.83 -14.70
CA LYS A 198 -8.09 31.14 -15.08
C LYS A 198 -7.19 32.27 -14.58
N SER A 199 -7.36 33.47 -15.16
CA SER A 199 -6.62 34.68 -14.78
C SER A 199 -6.84 35.09 -13.33
N ASP A 200 -8.03 34.83 -12.79
CA ASP A 200 -8.38 35.04 -11.38
C ASP A 200 -7.80 33.96 -10.45
N GLY A 201 -7.11 32.94 -10.97
CA GLY A 201 -6.53 31.81 -10.23
C GLY A 201 -7.43 30.60 -10.02
N CYS A 202 -8.66 30.57 -10.57
CA CYS A 202 -9.56 29.43 -10.44
C CYS A 202 -9.14 28.32 -11.40
N LEU A 203 -9.47 27.08 -11.06
CA LEU A 203 -9.25 25.93 -11.92
C LEU A 203 -10.59 25.49 -12.52
N LEU A 204 -10.64 25.37 -13.84
CA LEU A 204 -11.82 24.94 -14.57
C LEU A 204 -11.62 23.53 -15.15
N LEU A 205 -12.56 22.63 -14.91
CA LEU A 205 -12.62 21.31 -15.55
C LEU A 205 -13.96 21.16 -16.28
N ARG A 206 -13.93 20.82 -17.57
CA ARG A 206 -15.14 20.57 -18.37
C ARG A 206 -15.43 19.08 -18.46
N ASP A 207 -16.40 18.64 -17.67
CA ASP A 207 -16.92 17.27 -17.66
C ASP A 207 -18.35 17.23 -17.10
N GLY A 208 -19.33 16.95 -17.96
CA GLY A 208 -20.75 16.93 -17.55
C GLY A 208 -21.12 15.77 -16.62
N GLU A 209 -20.35 14.69 -16.59
CA GLU A 209 -20.60 13.57 -15.67
C GLU A 209 -20.09 13.91 -14.27
N LEU A 210 -18.85 14.39 -14.16
CA LEU A 210 -18.28 14.83 -12.90
C LEU A 210 -19.02 16.04 -12.33
N ALA A 211 -19.43 16.99 -13.18
CA ALA A 211 -20.17 18.17 -12.76
C ALA A 211 -21.46 17.82 -12.02
N ARG A 212 -22.13 16.72 -12.40
CA ARG A 212 -23.35 16.24 -11.73
C ARG A 212 -23.09 15.57 -10.37
N ARG A 213 -21.84 15.22 -10.08
CA ARG A 213 -21.42 14.49 -8.87
C ARG A 213 -20.79 15.40 -7.81
N VAL A 214 -20.57 16.68 -8.10
CA VAL A 214 -19.99 17.68 -7.17
C VAL A 214 -21.00 18.78 -6.86
N LYS A 215 -20.86 19.41 -5.68
CA LYS A 215 -21.70 20.54 -5.27
C LYS A 215 -20.86 21.74 -4.86
N ALA A 216 -21.38 22.94 -5.10
CA ALA A 216 -20.75 24.17 -4.60
C ALA A 216 -20.60 24.13 -3.07
N GLY A 217 -19.44 24.57 -2.58
CA GLY A 217 -19.06 24.51 -1.16
C GLY A 217 -18.37 23.22 -0.73
N GLU A 218 -18.41 22.15 -1.53
CA GLU A 218 -17.64 20.92 -1.24
C GLU A 218 -16.14 21.16 -1.43
N GLY A 219 -15.34 20.46 -0.63
CA GLY A 219 -13.91 20.35 -0.83
C GLY A 219 -13.61 19.36 -1.94
N LEU A 220 -12.59 19.64 -2.73
CA LEU A 220 -12.16 18.76 -3.80
C LEU A 220 -10.64 18.62 -3.79
N SER A 221 -10.16 17.37 -3.88
CA SER A 221 -8.75 17.06 -4.12
C SER A 221 -8.59 16.36 -5.45
N PHE A 222 -7.51 16.68 -6.18
CA PHE A 222 -7.18 16.11 -7.48
C PHE A 222 -5.67 15.91 -7.64
N HIS A 223 -5.28 14.74 -8.17
CA HIS A 223 -3.89 14.43 -8.50
C HIS A 223 -3.62 14.49 -10.00
N GLY A 224 -2.47 15.07 -10.36
CA GLY A 224 -1.93 15.08 -11.72
C GLY A 224 -1.23 13.78 -12.13
N ALA A 225 -1.19 12.77 -11.26
CA ALA A 225 -0.53 11.49 -11.51
C ALA A 225 -1.26 10.36 -10.77
N GLY A 226 -1.09 9.13 -11.28
CA GLY A 226 -1.64 7.91 -10.70
C GLY A 226 -0.95 6.62 -11.17
N LYS A 227 0.14 6.72 -11.96
CA LYS A 227 0.93 5.56 -12.37
C LYS A 227 1.54 4.86 -11.17
N THR A 228 1.64 3.54 -11.23
CA THR A 228 2.37 2.71 -10.25
C THR A 228 3.83 3.11 -10.21
N ASP A 229 4.26 3.63 -9.06
CA ASP A 229 5.62 4.11 -8.77
C ASP A 229 5.78 4.29 -7.25
N PHE A 230 6.99 4.57 -6.76
CA PHE A 230 7.28 4.63 -5.32
C PHE A 230 8.02 5.90 -4.93
N LEU A 231 7.58 6.56 -3.85
CA LEU A 231 8.35 7.65 -3.24
C LEU A 231 9.58 7.11 -2.51
N ILE A 232 9.38 6.05 -1.73
CA ILE A 232 10.41 5.35 -0.94
C ILE A 232 10.29 3.85 -1.22
N PHE A 233 11.42 3.20 -1.49
CA PHE A 233 11.52 1.77 -1.75
C PHE A 233 12.56 1.11 -0.85
N PHE A 234 12.19 -0.02 -0.26
CA PHE A 234 13.10 -0.94 0.43
C PHE A 234 12.95 -2.34 -0.18
N GLY A 235 14.01 -2.88 -0.78
CA GLY A 235 14.06 -4.23 -1.34
C GLY A 235 15.07 -5.10 -0.62
N GLU A 236 14.72 -6.33 -0.26
CA GLU A 236 15.68 -7.30 0.32
C GLU A 236 16.43 -6.77 1.55
N ILE A 237 15.74 -6.01 2.41
CA ILE A 237 16.29 -5.51 3.68
C ILE A 237 15.88 -6.43 4.82
N SER A 238 16.86 -6.94 5.58
CA SER A 238 16.62 -7.57 6.88
C SER A 238 16.76 -6.55 8.01
N ASP A 239 15.87 -6.57 9.00
CA ASP A 239 15.86 -5.62 10.12
C ASP A 239 15.73 -4.15 9.68
N LEU A 240 14.58 -3.81 9.09
CA LEU A 240 14.23 -2.45 8.70
C LEU A 240 13.50 -1.73 9.84
N SER A 241 14.00 -0.56 10.25
CA SER A 241 13.35 0.29 11.24
C SER A 241 13.06 1.70 10.70
N MET A 242 11.81 2.14 10.88
CA MET A 242 11.39 3.52 10.64
C MET A 242 10.89 4.11 11.95
N VAL A 243 11.52 5.19 12.42
CA VAL A 243 11.17 5.84 13.68
C VAL A 243 10.92 7.32 13.43
N ASN A 244 9.69 7.77 13.67
CA ASN A 244 9.29 9.16 13.47
C ASN A 244 9.57 9.63 12.03
N VAL A 245 9.00 8.92 11.05
CA VAL A 245 9.13 9.22 9.62
C VAL A 245 7.87 9.90 9.12
N ARG A 246 8.01 10.95 8.29
CA ARG A 246 6.87 11.74 7.78
C ARG A 246 6.85 11.77 6.25
N VAL A 247 5.72 11.45 5.63
CA VAL A 247 5.52 11.63 4.18
C VAL A 247 4.38 12.63 3.93
N TYR A 248 4.70 13.79 3.36
CA TYR A 248 3.73 14.89 3.17
C TYR A 248 2.89 14.78 1.91
N ASN A 249 3.48 14.28 0.82
CA ASN A 249 2.80 14.06 -0.44
C ASN A 249 3.54 12.99 -1.27
N THR A 250 2.85 12.42 -2.25
CA THR A 250 3.41 11.53 -3.26
C THR A 250 2.60 11.62 -4.56
N ASN A 251 3.21 11.24 -5.67
CA ASN A 251 2.57 11.10 -6.98
C ASN A 251 2.09 9.67 -7.25
N SER A 252 2.36 8.74 -6.33
CA SER A 252 2.01 7.32 -6.44
C SER A 252 1.97 6.67 -5.05
N PHE A 253 2.55 5.50 -4.84
CA PHE A 253 2.69 4.87 -3.52
C PHE A 253 3.63 5.70 -2.66
N ALA A 254 3.33 5.85 -1.37
CA ALA A 254 4.24 6.54 -0.47
C ALA A 254 5.41 5.64 -0.02
N LEU A 255 5.17 4.35 0.18
CA LEU A 255 6.20 3.41 0.59
C LEU A 255 5.95 2.01 0.02
N LEU A 256 7.01 1.35 -0.43
CA LEU A 256 7.01 -0.08 -0.76
C LEU A 256 8.15 -0.78 -0.02
N THR A 257 7.83 -1.88 0.64
CA THR A 257 8.81 -2.86 1.13
C THR A 257 8.62 -4.14 0.34
N GLU A 258 9.66 -4.58 -0.37
CA GLU A 258 9.69 -5.80 -1.16
C GLU A 258 10.69 -6.80 -0.56
N ASN A 259 10.26 -8.04 -0.35
CA ASN A 259 11.14 -9.14 0.09
C ASN A 259 12.00 -8.79 1.33
N CYS A 260 11.50 -7.90 2.18
CA CYS A 260 12.16 -7.50 3.41
C CYS A 260 11.80 -8.50 4.53
N CYS A 261 12.65 -8.57 5.57
CA CYS A 261 12.45 -9.43 6.73
C CYS A 261 12.59 -8.59 8.01
N HIS A 262 11.69 -8.78 8.98
CA HIS A 262 11.67 -8.02 10.25
C HIS A 262 11.55 -6.50 10.04
N ILE A 263 10.32 -6.01 10.00
CA ILE A 263 10.01 -4.61 9.70
C ILE A 263 9.36 -3.95 10.92
N ARG A 264 9.92 -2.83 11.37
CA ARG A 264 9.40 -2.04 12.48
C ARG A 264 9.11 -0.61 12.03
N ALA A 265 7.89 -0.14 12.24
CA ALA A 265 7.53 1.27 12.09
C ALA A 265 6.96 1.82 13.41
N GLU A 266 7.56 2.87 13.93
CA GLU A 266 7.07 3.60 15.09
C GLU A 266 6.89 5.07 14.73
N LYS A 267 5.69 5.62 14.91
CA LYS A 267 5.38 7.01 14.55
C LYS A 267 5.61 7.33 13.06
N LEU A 268 5.33 6.37 12.17
CA LEU A 268 5.27 6.64 10.73
C LEU A 268 4.00 7.44 10.42
N CYS A 269 4.14 8.57 9.73
CA CYS A 269 3.06 9.52 9.49
C CYS A 269 2.95 9.87 7.99
N ILE A 270 2.01 9.25 7.29
CA ILE A 270 1.64 9.48 5.89
C ILE A 270 0.30 10.20 5.86
N ARG A 271 0.34 11.52 5.98
CA ARG A 271 -0.83 12.41 5.98
C ARG A 271 -0.54 13.68 5.15
N PRO A 272 -1.54 14.43 4.68
CA PRO A 272 -1.28 15.67 3.95
C PRO A 272 -0.73 16.78 4.87
N GLU A 273 -0.21 17.86 4.29
CA GLU A 273 -0.06 19.14 5.01
C GLU A 273 -1.42 19.76 5.29
N GLU A 274 -1.56 20.60 6.32
CA GLU A 274 -2.86 21.08 6.84
C GLU A 274 -3.82 21.67 5.81
N ARG A 275 -3.30 22.25 4.71
CA ARG A 275 -4.12 22.85 3.64
C ARG A 275 -4.49 21.88 2.53
N GLN A 276 -3.84 20.73 2.47
CA GLN A 276 -4.08 19.72 1.46
C GLN A 276 -5.03 18.64 2.02
N LEU A 277 -5.93 18.12 1.20
CA LEU A 277 -6.90 17.11 1.64
C LEU A 277 -6.43 15.66 1.42
N PHE A 278 -5.43 15.43 0.56
CA PHE A 278 -4.86 14.11 0.28
C PHE A 278 -3.34 14.12 0.21
N THR A 279 -2.74 13.01 0.63
CA THR A 279 -1.31 12.70 0.54
C THR A 279 -0.92 12.13 -0.81
N GLY A 280 -1.65 11.12 -1.30
CA GLY A 280 -1.20 10.33 -2.45
C GLY A 280 -2.31 9.65 -3.26
N PRO A 281 -2.06 9.34 -4.55
CA PRO A 281 -3.05 8.75 -5.45
C PRO A 281 -3.07 7.21 -5.45
N ARG A 282 -2.19 6.55 -4.69
CA ARG A 282 -2.12 5.10 -4.50
C ARG A 282 -2.04 4.78 -3.01
N ASP A 283 -1.55 3.57 -2.67
CA ASP A 283 -1.50 3.09 -1.30
C ASP A 283 -0.51 3.92 -0.46
N GLY A 284 -0.78 3.98 0.84
CA GLY A 284 0.15 4.59 1.79
C GLY A 284 1.42 3.76 1.88
N TRP A 285 1.28 2.49 2.22
CA TRP A 285 2.41 1.58 2.28
C TRP A 285 2.01 0.16 1.91
N LYS A 286 2.68 -0.37 0.89
CA LYS A 286 2.57 -1.73 0.39
C LYS A 286 3.70 -2.59 0.98
N VAL A 287 3.33 -3.69 1.63
CA VAL A 287 4.23 -4.71 2.17
C VAL A 287 4.12 -5.96 1.31
N TYR A 288 5.08 -6.12 0.43
CA TYR A 288 5.01 -7.02 -0.71
C TYR A 288 6.00 -8.18 -0.56
N ARG A 289 5.48 -9.41 -0.48
CA ARG A 289 6.27 -10.64 -0.33
C ARG A 289 7.33 -10.56 0.79
N CYS A 290 7.01 -9.87 1.88
CA CYS A 290 7.90 -9.71 3.03
C CYS A 290 7.67 -10.82 4.05
N SER A 291 8.69 -11.10 4.87
CA SER A 291 8.69 -12.18 5.86
C SER A 291 9.07 -11.71 7.27
N GLY A 292 9.05 -12.63 8.23
CA GLY A 292 9.33 -12.32 9.63
C GLY A 292 8.24 -11.47 10.28
N ASN A 293 8.62 -10.76 11.35
CA ASN A 293 7.69 -9.93 12.12
C ASN A 293 7.53 -8.54 11.51
N ILE A 294 6.30 -8.15 11.20
CA ILE A 294 5.93 -6.80 10.78
C ILE A 294 5.21 -6.12 11.95
N TRP A 295 5.76 -5.01 12.43
CA TRP A 295 5.25 -4.32 13.61
C TRP A 295 5.10 -2.82 13.37
N LEU A 296 3.88 -2.32 13.58
CA LEU A 296 3.48 -0.93 13.43
C LEU A 296 2.90 -0.43 14.75
N ASN A 297 3.38 0.71 15.24
CA ASN A 297 2.86 1.37 16.43
C ASN A 297 2.81 2.89 16.26
N GLN A 298 1.70 3.50 16.70
CA GLN A 298 1.51 4.95 16.66
C GLN A 298 1.64 5.54 15.23
N CYS A 299 1.25 4.78 14.21
CA CYS A 299 1.29 5.23 12.84
C CYS A 299 0.04 6.06 12.49
N HIS A 300 0.14 6.92 11.47
CA HIS A 300 -0.98 7.72 10.99
C HIS A 300 -1.00 7.73 9.46
N PHE A 301 -2.05 7.17 8.87
CA PHE A 301 -2.34 7.18 7.45
C PHE A 301 -3.58 8.04 7.17
N GLU A 302 -3.45 9.04 6.32
CA GLU A 302 -4.55 9.94 5.98
C GLU A 302 -4.48 10.44 4.54
N GLY A 303 -5.63 10.51 3.88
CA GLY A 303 -5.74 11.08 2.54
C GLY A 303 -5.06 10.20 1.47
N LEU A 304 -5.50 8.96 1.33
CA LEU A 304 -4.95 7.97 0.38
C LEU A 304 -6.04 7.42 -0.52
N ARG A 305 -5.79 7.35 -1.82
CA ARG A 305 -6.83 6.99 -2.82
C ARG A 305 -7.09 5.51 -2.93
N MET A 306 -6.10 4.74 -2.55
CA MET A 306 -6.17 3.29 -2.42
C MET A 306 -5.94 2.98 -0.95
N ASP A 307 -5.29 1.87 -0.64
CA ASP A 307 -5.28 1.29 0.69
C ASP A 307 -4.25 1.98 1.59
N ALA A 308 -4.50 2.11 2.90
CA ALA A 308 -3.50 2.67 3.81
C ALA A 308 -2.31 1.72 3.97
N GLN A 309 -2.66 0.45 4.18
CA GLN A 309 -1.78 -0.69 4.28
C GLN A 309 -2.25 -1.77 3.31
N ASN A 310 -1.34 -2.29 2.50
CA ASN A 310 -1.58 -3.45 1.64
C ASN A 310 -0.51 -4.50 1.91
N VAL A 311 -0.87 -5.58 2.61
CA VAL A 311 0.06 -6.63 3.05
C VAL A 311 -0.29 -7.92 2.34
N HIS A 312 0.60 -8.39 1.47
CA HIS A 312 0.32 -9.59 0.69
C HIS A 312 1.57 -10.25 0.10
N SER A 313 1.38 -11.50 -0.32
CA SER A 313 2.29 -12.24 -1.19
C SER A 313 1.68 -12.43 -2.58
N ASN A 314 2.24 -13.29 -3.42
CA ASN A 314 1.58 -13.77 -4.63
C ASN A 314 1.55 -15.29 -4.70
N TYR A 315 0.54 -15.81 -5.40
CA TYR A 315 0.53 -17.20 -5.80
C TYR A 315 1.61 -17.44 -6.87
N LEU A 316 2.37 -18.52 -6.67
CA LEU A 316 3.03 -19.21 -7.76
C LEU A 316 1.99 -20.12 -8.43
N ILE A 317 1.86 -20.04 -9.75
CA ILE A 317 0.90 -20.82 -10.52
C ILE A 317 1.67 -21.92 -11.27
N ALA A 318 1.33 -23.17 -11.02
CA ALA A 318 1.93 -24.31 -11.70
C ALA A 318 1.70 -24.24 -13.22
N ASP A 319 2.75 -24.43 -14.00
CA ASP A 319 2.67 -24.64 -15.45
C ASP A 319 2.75 -26.13 -15.76
N ARG A 320 3.91 -26.76 -15.51
CA ARG A 320 4.13 -28.19 -15.74
C ARG A 320 5.27 -28.73 -14.90
N THR A 321 5.23 -30.03 -14.60
CA THR A 321 6.37 -30.75 -14.04
C THR A 321 7.38 -31.13 -15.15
N THR A 322 8.67 -31.13 -14.82
CA THR A 322 9.72 -31.64 -15.73
C THR A 322 10.26 -33.00 -15.30
N ASP A 323 10.07 -33.34 -14.03
CA ASP A 323 10.36 -34.63 -13.41
C ASP A 323 9.52 -34.76 -12.12
N GLU A 324 9.72 -35.81 -11.32
CA GLU A 324 8.94 -36.10 -10.11
C GLU A 324 9.08 -35.03 -9.00
N ARG A 325 10.11 -34.19 -9.05
CA ARG A 325 10.43 -33.18 -8.01
C ARG A 325 10.53 -31.76 -8.53
N THR A 326 10.50 -31.56 -9.84
CA THR A 326 10.72 -30.24 -10.43
C THR A 326 9.45 -29.72 -11.07
N LEU A 327 9.06 -28.51 -10.66
CA LEU A 327 7.91 -27.78 -11.18
C LEU A 327 8.37 -26.48 -11.84
N LEU A 328 7.79 -26.18 -13.01
CA LEU A 328 7.84 -24.85 -13.57
C LEU A 328 6.59 -24.09 -13.11
N CYS A 329 6.79 -22.88 -12.61
CA CYS A 329 5.72 -21.99 -12.14
C CYS A 329 5.81 -20.63 -12.81
N THR A 330 4.69 -19.94 -12.92
CA THR A 330 4.62 -18.52 -13.24
C THR A 330 4.19 -17.70 -12.03
N CYS A 331 4.55 -16.43 -12.01
CA CYS A 331 4.09 -15.48 -11.02
C CYS A 331 3.95 -14.11 -11.68
N LYS A 332 2.87 -13.38 -11.38
CA LYS A 332 2.77 -11.97 -11.80
C LYS A 332 3.88 -11.16 -11.12
N TYR A 333 4.33 -10.12 -11.83
CA TYR A 333 5.20 -9.06 -11.36
C TYR A 333 6.66 -9.47 -11.12
N ALA A 334 7.39 -8.67 -10.34
CA ALA A 334 8.84 -8.71 -10.21
C ALA A 334 9.39 -10.11 -9.90
N PRO A 335 10.56 -10.46 -10.47
CA PRO A 335 11.29 -11.67 -10.13
C PRO A 335 11.90 -11.52 -8.74
N ILE A 336 11.22 -12.09 -7.75
CA ILE A 336 11.64 -12.03 -6.34
C ILE A 336 12.26 -13.37 -5.96
N SER A 337 13.34 -13.32 -5.17
CA SER A 337 14.05 -14.50 -4.73
C SER A 337 13.19 -15.38 -3.82
N LEU A 338 13.24 -16.70 -4.03
CA LEU A 338 12.77 -17.69 -3.06
C LEU A 338 13.92 -18.05 -2.09
N LYS A 339 13.65 -18.88 -1.09
CA LYS A 339 14.67 -19.37 -0.15
C LYS A 339 14.78 -20.89 -0.22
N ASP A 340 15.99 -21.41 -0.28
CA ASP A 340 16.24 -22.86 -0.14
C ASP A 340 15.80 -23.32 1.25
N GLY A 341 15.24 -24.53 1.33
CA GLY A 341 14.61 -25.11 2.51
C GLY A 341 13.26 -24.48 2.89
N ALA A 342 12.81 -23.42 2.20
CA ALA A 342 11.52 -22.80 2.49
C ALA A 342 10.37 -23.75 2.22
N GLU A 343 9.40 -23.73 3.13
CA GLU A 343 8.17 -24.47 2.97
C GLU A 343 7.26 -23.78 1.93
N VAL A 344 6.57 -24.60 1.14
CA VAL A 344 5.59 -24.19 0.16
C VAL A 344 4.31 -24.95 0.44
N ARG A 345 3.22 -24.21 0.62
CA ARG A 345 1.87 -24.77 0.69
C ARG A 345 1.35 -24.96 -0.73
N ILE A 346 0.95 -26.19 -1.06
CA ILE A 346 0.50 -26.58 -2.41
C ILE A 346 -0.98 -26.92 -2.35
N HIS A 347 -1.78 -26.22 -3.16
CA HIS A 347 -3.24 -26.39 -3.27
C HIS A 347 -3.57 -27.30 -4.46
N GLY A 348 -3.24 -28.58 -4.36
CA GLY A 348 -3.50 -29.52 -5.45
C GLY A 348 -4.91 -30.10 -5.42
N ARG A 349 -5.18 -31.00 -6.37
CA ARG A 349 -6.53 -31.53 -6.61
C ARG A 349 -7.12 -32.26 -5.39
N ASP A 350 -6.30 -33.05 -4.71
CA ASP A 350 -6.76 -33.95 -3.64
C ASP A 350 -6.65 -33.33 -2.24
N GLY A 351 -6.30 -32.04 -2.15
CA GLY A 351 -6.19 -31.30 -0.91
C GLY A 351 -4.97 -30.39 -0.86
N ILE A 352 -4.70 -29.87 0.34
CA ILE A 352 -3.54 -29.02 0.63
C ILE A 352 -2.46 -29.87 1.28
N TRP A 353 -1.23 -29.78 0.79
CA TRP A 353 -0.06 -30.37 1.43
C TRP A 353 1.13 -29.41 1.37
N HIS A 354 2.21 -29.77 2.07
CA HIS A 354 3.41 -28.96 2.17
C HIS A 354 4.59 -29.73 1.58
N ASN A 355 5.52 -29.01 0.95
CA ASN A 355 6.82 -29.51 0.52
C ASN A 355 7.86 -28.41 0.74
N ARG A 356 9.14 -28.72 0.60
CA ARG A 356 10.24 -27.76 0.77
C ARG A 356 10.98 -27.54 -0.53
N ILE A 357 11.37 -26.29 -0.77
CA ILE A 357 12.22 -25.92 -1.90
C ILE A 357 13.62 -26.47 -1.65
N LYS A 358 14.10 -27.37 -2.49
CA LYS A 358 15.48 -27.83 -2.47
C LYS A 358 16.40 -26.87 -3.22
N ALA A 359 15.94 -26.37 -4.36
CA ALA A 359 16.64 -25.41 -5.19
C ALA A 359 15.64 -24.69 -6.10
N TRP A 360 15.95 -23.47 -6.52
CA TRP A 360 15.11 -22.72 -7.43
C TRP A 360 15.93 -21.83 -8.37
N THR A 361 15.33 -21.39 -9.46
CA THR A 361 15.95 -20.43 -10.40
C THR A 361 14.86 -19.68 -11.15
N VAL A 362 15.02 -18.37 -11.35
CA VAL A 362 14.24 -17.62 -12.34
C VAL A 362 14.77 -17.98 -13.73
N ILE A 363 13.94 -18.62 -14.54
CA ILE A 363 14.31 -19.14 -15.87
C ILE A 363 13.89 -18.23 -17.03
N GLY A 364 13.21 -17.13 -16.73
CA GLY A 364 12.81 -16.12 -17.70
C GLY A 364 11.58 -15.35 -17.24
N GLY A 365 11.01 -14.58 -18.16
CA GLY A 365 9.73 -13.92 -17.99
C GLY A 365 9.07 -13.67 -19.34
N ARG A 366 7.80 -13.28 -19.31
CA ARG A 366 7.06 -12.86 -20.50
C ARG A 366 6.15 -11.69 -20.15
N MET A 367 5.78 -10.93 -21.17
CA MET A 367 4.74 -9.91 -21.03
C MET A 367 3.38 -10.54 -21.31
N GLU A 368 2.38 -10.19 -20.49
CA GLU A 368 0.98 -10.52 -20.71
C GLU A 368 0.14 -9.26 -20.63
N GLU A 369 -0.78 -9.09 -21.57
CA GLU A 369 -1.71 -7.95 -21.57
C GLU A 369 -2.62 -8.01 -20.33
N SER A 370 -2.77 -6.88 -19.64
CA SER A 370 -3.74 -6.71 -18.57
C SER A 370 -5.14 -6.76 -19.14
N VAL A 371 -5.97 -7.61 -18.54
CA VAL A 371 -7.38 -7.79 -18.92
C VAL A 371 -8.25 -7.43 -17.73
N GLN A 372 -9.31 -6.67 -17.99
CA GLN A 372 -10.31 -6.37 -16.97
C GLN A 372 -10.97 -7.67 -16.49
N SER A 373 -10.90 -7.94 -15.19
CA SER A 373 -11.58 -9.08 -14.58
C SER A 373 -13.09 -9.02 -14.85
N ALA A 374 -13.69 -10.19 -15.09
CA ALA A 374 -15.14 -10.35 -15.16
C ALA A 374 -15.82 -10.01 -13.82
N ASN A 375 -15.10 -10.20 -12.71
CA ASN A 375 -15.56 -9.83 -11.38
C ASN A 375 -15.34 -8.33 -11.15
N LYS A 376 -16.40 -7.62 -10.75
CA LYS A 376 -16.34 -6.18 -10.48
C LYS A 376 -15.55 -5.91 -9.21
N SER A 377 -14.68 -4.90 -9.23
CA SER A 377 -14.01 -4.35 -8.05
C SER A 377 -13.98 -2.81 -8.12
N ALA A 378 -13.65 -2.16 -7.01
CA ALA A 378 -13.56 -0.71 -6.92
C ALA A 378 -12.35 -0.15 -7.67
N GLY A 379 -11.31 -0.96 -7.87
CA GLY A 379 -10.20 -0.69 -8.78
C GLY A 379 -10.52 -1.21 -10.18
N GLN A 380 -10.08 -0.50 -11.21
CA GLN A 380 -10.08 -1.02 -12.57
C GLN A 380 -8.68 -1.51 -12.91
N ALA A 381 -8.60 -2.59 -13.68
CA ALA A 381 -7.35 -3.00 -14.29
C ALA A 381 -6.91 -1.91 -15.29
N ALA A 382 -5.61 -1.76 -15.49
CA ALA A 382 -4.99 -0.98 -16.55
C ALA A 382 -5.13 -1.73 -17.88
N ALA A 383 -6.36 -2.03 -18.30
CA ALA A 383 -6.64 -2.87 -19.45
C ALA A 383 -5.95 -2.36 -20.72
N GLY A 384 -5.24 -3.25 -21.41
CA GLY A 384 -4.43 -2.93 -22.60
C GLY A 384 -2.98 -2.53 -22.31
N GLU A 385 -2.59 -2.36 -21.04
CA GLU A 385 -1.20 -2.25 -20.63
C GLU A 385 -0.59 -3.64 -20.39
N GLU A 386 0.74 -3.77 -20.44
CA GLU A 386 1.40 -5.06 -20.24
C GLU A 386 1.84 -5.27 -18.78
N ASN A 387 1.68 -6.51 -18.30
CA ASN A 387 2.20 -7.01 -17.03
C ASN A 387 3.39 -7.92 -17.25
N HIS A 388 4.38 -7.81 -16.37
CA HIS A 388 5.48 -8.77 -16.33
C HIS A 388 5.03 -10.07 -15.64
N ILE A 389 5.34 -11.21 -16.24
CA ILE A 389 5.11 -12.54 -15.68
C ILE A 389 6.45 -13.24 -15.54
N THR A 390 6.88 -13.51 -14.31
CA THR A 390 8.12 -14.22 -14.01
C THR A 390 7.92 -15.73 -14.07
N CYS A 391 8.87 -16.45 -14.68
CA CYS A 391 8.91 -17.91 -14.73
C CYS A 391 9.99 -18.47 -13.78
N TYR A 392 9.60 -19.39 -12.91
CA TYR A 392 10.47 -20.08 -11.96
C TYR A 392 10.59 -21.56 -12.29
N ARG A 393 11.80 -22.12 -12.16
CA ARG A 393 12.03 -23.56 -12.00
C ARG A 393 12.27 -23.81 -10.51
N ILE A 394 11.47 -24.69 -9.91
CA ILE A 394 11.57 -25.04 -8.49
C ILE A 394 11.74 -26.55 -8.39
N GLU A 395 12.83 -26.99 -7.78
CA GLU A 395 13.07 -28.37 -7.37
C GLU A 395 12.69 -28.52 -5.90
N PHE A 396 11.89 -29.53 -5.59
CA PHE A 396 11.41 -29.82 -4.26
C PHE A 396 12.21 -30.95 -3.60
N GLU A 397 12.20 -31.00 -2.27
CA GLU A 397 12.88 -32.05 -1.48
C GLU A 397 12.20 -33.41 -1.66
N GLU A 398 10.87 -33.42 -1.64
CA GLU A 398 10.04 -34.61 -1.80
C GLU A 398 9.35 -34.66 -3.18
N ASP A 399 8.92 -35.85 -3.59
CA ASP A 399 8.15 -36.04 -4.82
C ASP A 399 6.84 -35.23 -4.77
N LEU A 400 6.50 -34.56 -5.86
CA LEU A 400 5.33 -33.67 -5.94
C LEU A 400 3.99 -34.43 -5.89
N GLY A 401 4.04 -35.75 -6.14
CA GLY A 401 2.86 -36.58 -6.35
C GLY A 401 2.12 -36.23 -7.65
N GLY A 402 1.35 -37.17 -8.21
CA GLY A 402 0.59 -36.95 -9.45
C GLY A 402 -0.56 -35.93 -9.38
N GLY A 403 -0.66 -35.17 -8.28
CA GLY A 403 -1.77 -34.24 -7.97
C GLY A 403 -1.55 -32.79 -8.42
N ILE A 404 -0.41 -32.46 -9.04
CA ILE A 404 -0.12 -31.12 -9.56
C ILE A 404 -0.52 -31.02 -11.03
N LEU A 405 -1.35 -30.03 -11.34
CA LEU A 405 -1.83 -29.73 -12.68
C LEU A 405 -1.48 -28.29 -13.06
N PRO A 406 -1.45 -27.96 -14.36
CA PRO A 406 -1.40 -26.57 -14.77
C PRO A 406 -2.52 -25.77 -14.07
N GLY A 407 -2.17 -24.64 -13.46
CA GLY A 407 -3.09 -23.80 -12.68
C GLY A 407 -3.13 -24.10 -11.18
N THR A 408 -2.50 -25.18 -10.69
CA THR A 408 -2.36 -25.42 -9.23
C THR A 408 -1.69 -24.21 -8.58
N LEU A 409 -2.24 -23.76 -7.45
CA LEU A 409 -1.73 -22.61 -6.70
C LEU A 409 -0.72 -23.07 -5.64
N LEU A 410 0.38 -22.32 -5.53
CA LEU A 410 1.43 -22.55 -4.56
C LEU A 410 1.69 -21.25 -3.79
N GLU A 411 1.82 -21.37 -2.47
CA GLU A 411 2.14 -20.26 -1.56
C GLU A 411 3.52 -20.52 -0.93
N PRO A 412 4.58 -19.88 -1.42
CA PRO A 412 5.90 -20.00 -0.81
C PRO A 412 5.93 -19.20 0.51
N LEU A 413 6.05 -19.89 1.64
CA LEU A 413 5.94 -19.26 2.96
C LEU A 413 7.13 -18.32 3.27
N CYS A 414 8.22 -18.41 2.51
CA CYS A 414 9.30 -17.42 2.59
C CYS A 414 8.92 -16.00 2.13
N TRP A 415 7.74 -15.84 1.51
CA TRP A 415 7.14 -14.55 1.12
C TRP A 415 5.97 -14.16 2.02
N GLU A 416 5.68 -14.93 3.07
CA GLU A 416 4.62 -14.62 4.02
C GLU A 416 5.21 -14.07 5.33
N PRO A 417 4.58 -13.04 5.93
CA PRO A 417 4.93 -12.62 7.28
C PRO A 417 4.74 -13.74 8.29
N GLU A 418 5.65 -13.85 9.26
CA GLU A 418 5.44 -14.71 10.42
C GLU A 418 4.35 -14.12 11.34
N SER A 419 4.32 -12.79 11.45
CA SER A 419 3.27 -12.05 12.13
C SER A 419 3.12 -10.64 11.60
N TYR A 420 1.91 -10.09 11.70
CA TYR A 420 1.61 -8.68 11.47
C TYR A 420 0.94 -8.08 12.70
N THR A 421 1.51 -7.01 13.26
CA THR A 421 0.93 -6.28 14.38
C THR A 421 0.78 -4.80 14.01
N CYS A 422 -0.43 -4.26 14.12
CA CYS A 422 -0.70 -2.84 13.97
C CYS A 422 -1.48 -2.33 15.18
N ILE A 423 -0.87 -1.43 15.95
CA ILE A 423 -1.43 -0.94 17.20
C ILE A 423 -1.38 0.58 17.35
N ASN A 424 -2.34 1.12 18.10
CA ASN A 424 -2.39 2.55 18.50
C ASN A 424 -2.30 3.53 17.31
N SER A 425 -2.78 3.13 16.14
CA SER A 425 -2.61 3.85 14.88
C SER A 425 -3.92 4.50 14.39
N VAL A 426 -3.78 5.48 13.50
CA VAL A 426 -4.89 6.26 12.95
C VAL A 426 -4.99 6.07 11.43
N PHE A 427 -6.20 5.81 10.96
CA PHE A 427 -6.56 5.66 9.55
C PHE A 427 -7.72 6.61 9.25
N ARG A 428 -7.49 7.66 8.46
CA ARG A 428 -8.51 8.70 8.23
C ARG A 428 -8.63 9.12 6.77
N ASN A 429 -9.86 9.34 6.29
CA ASN A 429 -10.10 9.91 4.96
C ASN A 429 -9.40 9.12 3.84
N ILE A 430 -9.67 7.81 3.78
CA ILE A 430 -9.03 6.88 2.85
C ILE A 430 -10.08 6.32 1.89
N ALA A 431 -9.81 6.38 0.59
CA ALA A 431 -10.72 5.85 -0.41
C ALA A 431 -10.58 4.33 -0.62
N GLY A 432 -9.42 3.74 -0.32
CA GLY A 432 -9.29 2.28 -0.19
C GLY A 432 -9.64 1.77 1.20
N ALA A 433 -9.13 0.59 1.53
CA ALA A 433 -9.21 0.00 2.86
C ALA A 433 -8.20 0.62 3.83
N GLY A 434 -8.47 0.56 5.14
CA GLY A 434 -7.48 0.91 6.16
C GLY A 434 -6.33 -0.10 6.17
N ASN A 435 -6.66 -1.35 6.52
CA ASN A 435 -5.76 -2.49 6.43
C ASN A 435 -6.32 -3.51 5.43
N LEU A 436 -5.61 -3.71 4.32
CA LEU A 436 -5.83 -4.81 3.40
C LEU A 436 -4.86 -5.94 3.75
N ILE A 437 -5.38 -7.04 4.29
CA ILE A 437 -4.60 -8.10 4.94
C ILE A 437 -4.77 -9.42 4.20
N ARG A 438 -3.65 -9.92 3.66
CA ARG A 438 -3.53 -11.20 2.98
C ARG A 438 -2.41 -12.03 3.60
N CYS A 439 -2.54 -12.31 4.89
CA CYS A 439 -1.64 -13.16 5.66
C CYS A 439 -2.31 -13.63 6.95
N GLY A 440 -1.71 -14.62 7.61
CA GLY A 440 -2.11 -15.07 8.94
C GLY A 440 -1.32 -14.41 10.09
N ASN A 441 -1.64 -14.79 11.32
CA ASN A 441 -1.00 -14.33 12.56
C ASN A 441 -1.04 -12.80 12.72
N VAL A 442 -2.25 -12.25 12.72
CA VAL A 442 -2.50 -10.82 12.62
C VAL A 442 -3.07 -10.27 13.92
N ARG A 443 -2.52 -9.16 14.42
CA ARG A 443 -3.06 -8.40 15.56
C ARG A 443 -3.31 -6.95 15.17
N ILE A 444 -4.57 -6.53 15.20
CA ILE A 444 -5.02 -5.16 14.95
C ILE A 444 -5.72 -4.66 16.21
N GLU A 445 -5.08 -3.75 16.94
CA GLU A 445 -5.58 -3.34 18.26
C GLU A 445 -5.44 -1.86 18.57
N ASN A 446 -6.43 -1.30 19.26
CA ASN A 446 -6.46 0.10 19.71
C ASN A 446 -6.24 1.10 18.57
N ASN A 447 -6.69 0.78 17.36
CA ASN A 447 -6.60 1.68 16.22
C ASN A 447 -7.91 2.47 16.03
N HIS A 448 -7.78 3.64 15.40
CA HIS A 448 -8.88 4.54 15.08
C HIS A 448 -9.05 4.63 13.56
N TYR A 449 -10.22 4.23 13.05
CA TYR A 449 -10.59 4.28 11.64
C TYR A 449 -11.73 5.28 11.46
N GLU A 450 -11.59 6.22 10.52
CA GLU A 450 -12.56 7.30 10.36
C GLU A 450 -12.70 7.76 8.90
N ASN A 451 -13.92 7.78 8.37
CA ASN A 451 -14.24 8.24 7.01
C ASN A 451 -13.51 7.44 5.93
N LEU A 452 -13.75 6.13 5.89
CA LEU A 452 -13.17 5.23 4.91
C LEU A 452 -14.23 4.81 3.89
N MET A 453 -13.88 4.88 2.61
CA MET A 453 -14.78 4.48 1.54
C MET A 453 -14.98 2.97 1.50
N ASN A 454 -13.91 2.17 1.57
CA ASN A 454 -13.99 0.72 1.75
C ASN A 454 -13.89 0.33 3.22
N ALA A 455 -13.72 -0.96 3.50
CA ALA A 455 -13.60 -1.49 4.86
C ALA A 455 -12.40 -0.91 5.64
N GLY A 456 -12.56 -0.79 6.96
CA GLY A 456 -11.46 -0.44 7.86
C GLY A 456 -10.41 -1.54 7.88
N VAL A 457 -10.86 -2.78 8.02
CA VAL A 457 -10.03 -3.98 7.87
C VAL A 457 -10.67 -4.90 6.82
N LEU A 458 -9.94 -5.24 5.77
CA LEU A 458 -10.35 -6.16 4.71
C LEU A 458 -9.41 -7.36 4.66
N ILE A 459 -9.95 -8.56 4.93
CA ILE A 459 -9.20 -9.81 5.02
C ILE A 459 -9.53 -10.71 3.83
N GLY A 460 -8.51 -11.33 3.26
CA GLY A 460 -8.65 -12.41 2.27
C GLY A 460 -7.91 -12.13 0.98
N ALA A 461 -7.54 -13.20 0.29
CA ALA A 461 -6.75 -13.19 -0.94
C ALA A 461 -7.46 -12.47 -2.10
N GLU A 462 -6.71 -12.12 -3.16
CA GLU A 462 -7.25 -11.57 -4.40
C GLU A 462 -6.60 -12.30 -5.58
N PHE A 463 -7.36 -13.13 -6.30
CA PHE A 463 -6.79 -13.92 -7.39
C PHE A 463 -6.88 -13.23 -8.75
N ASP A 464 -8.04 -12.64 -9.05
CA ASP A 464 -8.43 -12.29 -10.42
C ASP A 464 -7.49 -11.27 -11.10
N THR A 465 -7.04 -10.26 -10.36
CA THR A 465 -6.34 -9.10 -10.93
C THR A 465 -4.84 -9.18 -10.68
N HIS A 466 -4.45 -9.32 -9.42
CA HIS A 466 -3.09 -9.18 -8.95
C HIS A 466 -2.49 -10.51 -8.48
N CYS A 467 -3.30 -11.57 -8.38
CA CYS A 467 -2.89 -12.89 -7.89
C CYS A 467 -2.22 -12.81 -6.50
N GLU A 468 -2.74 -11.94 -5.63
CA GLU A 468 -2.28 -11.72 -4.26
C GLU A 468 -2.71 -12.89 -3.37
N SER A 469 -1.72 -13.63 -2.85
CA SER A 469 -1.95 -14.79 -1.99
C SER A 469 -1.98 -14.43 -0.52
N GLY A 470 -2.47 -15.39 0.29
CA GLY A 470 -2.56 -15.30 1.73
C GLY A 470 -4.00 -15.18 2.23
N HIS A 471 -4.66 -16.33 2.43
CA HIS A 471 -5.91 -16.36 3.19
C HIS A 471 -5.64 -16.07 4.66
N GLY A 472 -6.49 -15.24 5.27
CA GLY A 472 -6.32 -14.84 6.66
C GLY A 472 -6.56 -15.99 7.62
N HIS A 473 -5.62 -16.22 8.54
CA HIS A 473 -5.83 -17.13 9.66
C HIS A 473 -5.19 -16.62 10.96
N ASP A 474 -5.72 -17.01 12.11
CA ASP A 474 -5.19 -16.60 13.43
C ASP A 474 -5.13 -15.06 13.56
N ILE A 475 -6.30 -14.43 13.44
CA ILE A 475 -6.46 -12.98 13.40
C ILE A 475 -7.19 -12.50 14.66
N LEU A 476 -6.64 -11.47 15.30
CA LEU A 476 -7.26 -10.75 16.41
C LEU A 476 -7.47 -9.28 16.05
N ILE A 477 -8.73 -8.86 16.01
CA ILE A 477 -9.15 -7.47 15.84
C ILE A 477 -9.85 -7.03 17.12
N GLN A 478 -9.17 -6.25 17.96
CA GLN A 478 -9.70 -5.89 19.27
C GLN A 478 -9.58 -4.42 19.65
N ASN A 479 -10.57 -3.91 20.38
CA ASN A 479 -10.53 -2.57 20.97
C ASN A 479 -10.30 -1.43 19.95
N ASN A 480 -10.68 -1.63 18.69
CA ASN A 480 -10.57 -0.60 17.66
C ASN A 480 -11.85 0.24 17.60
N HIS A 481 -11.74 1.46 17.08
CA HIS A 481 -12.87 2.36 16.85
C HIS A 481 -13.06 2.59 15.36
N PHE A 482 -14.25 2.27 14.84
CA PHE A 482 -14.61 2.41 13.44
C PHE A 482 -15.74 3.41 13.29
N ILE A 483 -15.50 4.54 12.62
CA ILE A 483 -16.48 5.63 12.45
C ILE A 483 -16.67 5.93 10.97
N ASN A 484 -17.91 5.83 10.48
CA ASN A 484 -18.28 6.16 9.10
C ASN A 484 -17.39 5.44 8.06
N ILE A 485 -17.51 4.11 8.04
CA ILE A 485 -16.68 3.20 7.25
C ILE A 485 -17.55 2.46 6.22
N GLY A 486 -16.95 2.13 5.07
CA GLY A 486 -17.52 1.18 4.12
C GLY A 486 -18.72 1.70 3.34
N PHE A 487 -18.80 3.02 3.10
CA PHE A 487 -19.89 3.61 2.31
C PHE A 487 -19.82 3.27 0.81
N LYS A 488 -18.78 2.54 0.35
CA LYS A 488 -18.70 1.90 -0.96
C LYS A 488 -18.01 0.51 -0.85
N PRO A 489 -18.56 -0.55 -1.45
CA PRO A 489 -17.92 -1.87 -1.49
C PRO A 489 -16.60 -1.88 -2.29
N ARG A 490 -15.70 -2.81 -1.96
CA ARG A 490 -14.42 -3.05 -2.65
C ARG A 490 -14.53 -4.04 -3.80
N TYR A 491 -15.32 -5.10 -3.65
CA TYR A 491 -15.41 -6.21 -4.59
C TYR A 491 -16.86 -6.39 -5.05
N GLY A 492 -17.30 -5.55 -5.98
CA GLY A 492 -18.67 -5.57 -6.48
C GLY A 492 -19.65 -5.11 -5.40
N GLU A 493 -20.32 -6.07 -4.76
CA GLU A 493 -21.22 -5.83 -3.62
C GLU A 493 -20.54 -6.05 -2.26
N TYR A 494 -19.35 -6.63 -2.23
CA TYR A 494 -18.64 -7.02 -1.00
C TYR A 494 -17.61 -5.99 -0.54
N GLY A 495 -17.27 -6.01 0.75
CA GLY A 495 -16.20 -5.18 1.34
C GLY A 495 -16.69 -3.81 1.79
N CYS A 496 -17.92 -3.75 2.30
CA CYS A 496 -18.59 -2.56 2.85
C CYS A 496 -18.75 -2.61 4.38
N GLY A 497 -18.37 -3.71 5.04
CA GLY A 497 -18.27 -3.78 6.50
C GLY A 497 -17.14 -2.91 7.06
N CYS A 498 -17.29 -2.43 8.30
CA CYS A 498 -16.15 -1.83 9.02
C CYS A 498 -14.98 -2.84 9.11
N ILE A 499 -15.33 -4.10 9.36
CA ILE A 499 -14.47 -5.27 9.16
C ILE A 499 -15.15 -6.14 8.10
N ALA A 500 -14.42 -6.52 7.06
CA ALA A 500 -14.91 -7.37 5.99
C ALA A 500 -13.96 -8.54 5.72
N VAL A 501 -14.51 -9.73 5.48
CA VAL A 501 -13.78 -10.91 5.05
C VAL A 501 -14.30 -11.33 3.67
N LYS A 502 -13.41 -11.42 2.69
CA LYS A 502 -13.70 -11.91 1.33
C LYS A 502 -12.40 -12.29 0.64
N SER A 503 -12.33 -13.51 0.10
CA SER A 503 -11.28 -13.92 -0.83
C SER A 503 -11.77 -13.70 -2.26
N GLN A 504 -11.33 -12.64 -2.92
CA GLN A 504 -11.78 -12.30 -4.27
C GLN A 504 -11.25 -13.31 -5.30
N GLY A 505 -12.12 -13.83 -6.16
CA GLY A 505 -11.79 -14.92 -7.09
C GLY A 505 -11.92 -16.33 -6.49
N PHE A 506 -12.42 -16.44 -5.26
CA PHE A 506 -12.64 -17.71 -4.56
C PHE A 506 -14.05 -17.82 -3.99
N GLU A 507 -14.53 -19.05 -3.83
CA GLU A 507 -15.80 -19.39 -3.18
C GLU A 507 -15.60 -20.54 -2.18
N GLY A 508 -15.69 -20.23 -0.89
CA GLY A 508 -15.57 -21.24 0.18
C GLY A 508 -14.87 -20.73 1.43
N PRO A 509 -14.91 -21.48 2.54
CA PRO A 509 -14.49 -21.00 3.86
C PRO A 509 -12.95 -21.05 4.04
N PHE A 510 -12.23 -20.20 3.32
CA PHE A 510 -10.76 -20.20 3.27
C PHE A 510 -10.11 -19.44 4.43
N ASN A 511 -10.73 -18.36 4.90
CA ASN A 511 -10.21 -17.57 6.01
C ASN A 511 -10.67 -18.20 7.34
N SER A 512 -9.82 -18.29 8.36
CA SER A 512 -10.17 -19.04 9.58
C SER A 512 -9.63 -18.45 10.89
N ARG A 513 -10.19 -18.85 12.04
CA ARG A 513 -9.69 -18.48 13.37
C ARG A 513 -9.56 -16.96 13.55
N ILE A 514 -10.67 -16.26 13.34
CA ILE A 514 -10.74 -14.79 13.44
C ILE A 514 -11.53 -14.41 14.69
N LYS A 515 -10.94 -13.54 15.53
CA LYS A 515 -11.56 -12.99 16.73
C LYS A 515 -11.79 -11.50 16.58
N ILE A 516 -13.03 -11.07 16.80
CA ILE A 516 -13.45 -9.66 16.74
C ILE A 516 -14.08 -9.29 18.08
N GLU A 517 -13.31 -8.61 18.94
CA GLU A 517 -13.75 -8.35 20.32
C GLU A 517 -13.50 -6.93 20.84
N GLY A 518 -14.42 -6.40 21.64
CA GLY A 518 -14.23 -5.12 22.32
C GLY A 518 -14.20 -3.89 21.40
N ASN A 519 -14.57 -4.01 20.12
CA ASN A 519 -14.51 -2.91 19.16
C ASN A 519 -15.74 -1.99 19.28
N CYS A 520 -15.56 -0.72 18.95
CA CYS A 520 -16.66 0.24 18.82
C CYS A 520 -16.94 0.54 17.34
N PHE A 521 -18.18 0.36 16.91
CA PHE A 521 -18.64 0.66 15.56
C PHE A 521 -19.65 1.80 15.60
N GLU A 522 -19.39 2.88 14.86
CA GLU A 522 -20.20 4.08 14.86
C GLU A 522 -20.56 4.58 13.46
N ASN A 523 -21.83 4.93 13.25
CA ASN A 523 -22.32 5.66 12.08
C ASN A 523 -21.93 5.04 10.72
N SER A 524 -21.94 3.71 10.64
CA SER A 524 -21.61 2.93 9.44
C SER A 524 -22.78 2.05 8.99
N GLY A 525 -22.86 1.77 7.70
CA GLY A 525 -23.94 0.95 7.14
C GLY A 525 -23.87 -0.53 7.52
N CYS A 526 -22.66 -1.05 7.73
CA CYS A 526 -22.39 -2.43 8.15
C CYS A 526 -21.19 -2.45 9.11
N ALA A 527 -21.30 -3.13 10.25
CA ALA A 527 -20.16 -3.30 11.14
C ALA A 527 -19.26 -4.48 10.70
N ILE A 528 -19.82 -5.68 10.57
CA ILE A 528 -19.05 -6.88 10.23
C ILE A 528 -19.71 -7.58 9.02
N GLU A 529 -18.92 -7.84 8.00
CA GLU A 529 -19.34 -8.54 6.78
C GLU A 529 -18.48 -9.79 6.56
N LEU A 530 -19.09 -10.97 6.59
CA LEU A 530 -18.39 -12.26 6.51
C LEU A 530 -18.72 -12.99 5.21
N ASN A 531 -17.68 -13.27 4.44
CA ASN A 531 -17.67 -14.17 3.31
C ASN A 531 -16.44 -15.07 3.41
N ASP A 532 -16.50 -16.24 2.80
CA ASP A 532 -15.34 -17.12 2.58
C ASP A 532 -14.54 -17.45 3.85
N CYS A 533 -15.24 -17.72 4.95
CA CYS A 533 -14.59 -17.93 6.24
C CYS A 533 -15.25 -18.98 7.14
N ARG A 534 -14.50 -19.40 8.16
CA ARG A 534 -14.91 -20.33 9.22
C ARG A 534 -14.20 -20.02 10.54
N GLU A 535 -14.63 -20.63 11.63
CA GLU A 535 -14.01 -20.53 12.95
C GLU A 535 -13.87 -19.06 13.41
N LEU A 536 -15.00 -18.38 13.61
CA LEU A 536 -15.01 -16.97 14.05
C LEU A 536 -15.66 -16.80 15.42
N GLU A 537 -15.10 -15.88 16.21
CA GLU A 537 -15.64 -15.45 17.50
C GLU A 537 -15.86 -13.92 17.50
N ILE A 538 -17.11 -13.50 17.69
CA ILE A 538 -17.51 -12.09 17.75
C ILE A 538 -18.16 -11.84 19.11
N LYS A 539 -17.55 -10.97 19.94
CA LYS A 539 -18.08 -10.69 21.27
C LYS A 539 -17.73 -9.31 21.81
N ASN A 540 -18.55 -8.82 22.74
CA ASN A 540 -18.29 -7.62 23.53
C ASN A 540 -18.07 -6.36 22.68
N ASN A 541 -18.69 -6.27 21.50
CA ASN A 541 -18.58 -5.10 20.62
C ASN A 541 -19.71 -4.11 20.90
N VAL A 542 -19.45 -2.82 20.68
CA VAL A 542 -20.42 -1.72 20.84
C VAL A 542 -20.84 -1.21 19.48
N TYR A 543 -22.15 -0.99 19.28
CA TYR A 543 -22.74 -0.58 18.00
C TYR A 543 -23.62 0.66 18.20
N THR A 544 -23.20 1.80 17.65
CA THR A 544 -23.95 3.07 17.73
C THR A 544 -24.26 3.59 16.33
N GLY A 545 -25.53 3.76 15.97
CA GLY A 545 -25.90 4.22 14.63
C GLY A 545 -25.49 3.25 13.50
N ILE A 546 -25.45 1.94 13.80
CA ILE A 546 -25.15 0.87 12.84
C ILE A 546 -26.44 0.26 12.30
N SER A 547 -26.59 0.21 10.97
CA SER A 547 -27.77 -0.37 10.33
C SER A 547 -27.77 -1.90 10.38
N ARG A 548 -26.64 -2.54 10.03
CA ARG A 548 -26.47 -4.00 10.02
C ARG A 548 -25.23 -4.38 10.82
N ARG A 549 -25.40 -5.15 11.90
CA ARG A 549 -24.30 -5.49 12.82
C ARG A 549 -23.42 -6.59 12.28
N LEU A 550 -24.04 -7.65 11.75
CA LEU A 550 -23.36 -8.81 11.21
C LEU A 550 -24.11 -9.31 9.97
N ILE A 551 -23.40 -9.37 8.85
CA ILE A 551 -23.88 -9.92 7.59
C ILE A 551 -23.06 -11.15 7.25
N ILE A 552 -23.73 -12.23 6.86
CA ILE A 552 -23.07 -13.49 6.49
C ILE A 552 -23.57 -13.96 5.13
N ASN A 553 -22.63 -14.32 4.25
CA ASN A 553 -22.93 -15.10 3.05
C ASN A 553 -22.94 -16.60 3.38
N GLU A 554 -24.12 -17.15 3.62
CA GLU A 554 -24.31 -18.55 4.05
C GLU A 554 -23.79 -19.59 3.04
N LYS A 555 -23.53 -19.19 1.78
CA LYS A 555 -23.00 -20.11 0.76
C LYS A 555 -21.51 -20.40 0.93
N THR A 556 -20.75 -19.45 1.46
CA THR A 556 -19.28 -19.57 1.53
C THR A 556 -18.74 -19.49 2.95
N VAL A 557 -19.60 -19.24 3.93
CA VAL A 557 -19.27 -19.27 5.35
C VAL A 557 -19.70 -20.58 5.99
N ASP A 558 -18.81 -21.22 6.74
CA ASP A 558 -19.16 -22.33 7.62
C ASP A 558 -19.89 -21.80 8.86
N THR A 559 -21.20 -21.61 8.73
CA THR A 559 -22.03 -20.97 9.77
C THR A 559 -22.04 -21.72 11.11
N GLU A 560 -21.82 -23.04 11.12
CA GLU A 560 -21.79 -23.84 12.36
C GLU A 560 -20.56 -23.53 13.22
N SER A 561 -19.51 -22.99 12.60
CA SER A 561 -18.25 -22.62 13.25
C SER A 561 -18.21 -21.16 13.74
N ILE A 562 -19.32 -20.43 13.63
CA ILE A 562 -19.41 -19.01 14.01
C ILE A 562 -20.06 -18.87 15.38
N THR A 563 -19.38 -18.21 16.31
CA THR A 563 -19.93 -17.79 17.60
C THR A 563 -20.03 -16.27 17.64
N ALA A 564 -21.24 -15.73 17.74
CA ALA A 564 -21.48 -14.29 17.81
C ALA A 564 -22.47 -13.93 18.93
N ASP A 565 -22.22 -12.84 19.65
CA ASP A 565 -23.12 -12.28 20.67
C ASP A 565 -24.23 -11.38 20.09
N VAL A 566 -24.28 -11.27 18.76
CA VAL A 566 -25.31 -10.55 18.00
C VAL A 566 -25.92 -11.47 16.94
N PRO A 567 -27.23 -11.33 16.63
CA PRO A 567 -27.83 -12.02 15.50
C PRO A 567 -27.22 -11.52 14.18
N TRP A 568 -27.19 -12.39 13.17
CA TRP A 568 -26.77 -12.03 11.82
C TRP A 568 -27.93 -12.00 10.84
N GLU A 569 -27.75 -11.23 9.77
CA GLU A 569 -28.58 -11.25 8.57
C GLU A 569 -27.90 -12.14 7.53
N GLY A 570 -28.54 -13.27 7.19
CA GLY A 570 -28.10 -14.12 6.09
C GLY A 570 -28.43 -13.45 4.76
N VAL A 571 -27.41 -13.13 3.96
CA VAL A 571 -27.61 -12.78 2.56
C VAL A 571 -27.64 -14.08 1.80
N LYS A 572 -28.84 -14.60 1.53
CA LYS A 572 -29.01 -15.62 0.49
C LYS A 572 -28.59 -14.95 -0.80
N GLY A 573 -27.39 -15.25 -1.29
CA GLY A 573 -26.92 -14.68 -2.56
C GLY A 573 -27.99 -14.92 -3.62
N ASP A 574 -28.61 -13.84 -4.09
CA ASP A 574 -29.64 -13.91 -5.12
C ASP A 574 -29.03 -14.45 -6.41
N THR A 575 -29.88 -15.20 -7.09
CA THR A 575 -29.79 -15.90 -8.38
C THR A 575 -28.81 -15.36 -9.41
#